data_AF-J9GCT1-F1
#
_entry.id   AF-J9GCT1-F1
#
_cell.length_a   1.000
_cell.length_b   1.000
_cell.length_c   1.000
_cell.angle_alpha   90.00
_cell.angle_beta   90.00
_cell.angle_gamma   90.00
#
_symmetry.space_group_name_H-M   'P 1'
#
loop_
_entity.id
_entity.type
_entity.pdbx_description
1 polymer ?
#
loop_
_entity_poly.entity_id
_entity_poly.type
_entity_poly.pdbx_seq_one_letter_code
_entity_poly.pdbx_strand_id
1 'polypeptide(L)'
;MINKLLNKLSLAIVAVCSMASISSCTSDLTYEEAPESVYTEVGVSRFDLKARELFTDKIYAVNWEQWVENYIDTRVIGTSASLEWTNKTGANYTLPDGTVVAPDEKVELEGSMSEVSDESAPGGKVTVIQVYAFSRAVYQTANKGYLFDGSKFSGDYKLIDPVDNRSQKVELPVRENELIGELYLIDDFVCEVEPVNGAPALGKPGDFSQPARYLVKNIAYRPGGVPQTQHIYEIRVTFLP
;
A
#
# COMPACT_ATOMS: atom_id res chain seq x y z
N MET A 1 78.01 0.98 -16.49
CA MET A 1 76.98 1.97 -16.89
C MET A 1 75.73 1.33 -17.51
N ILE A 2 75.86 0.22 -18.24
CA ILE A 2 74.76 -0.49 -18.93
C ILE A 2 73.64 -1.01 -17.99
N ASN A 3 73.95 -1.56 -16.81
CA ASN A 3 72.93 -2.10 -15.89
C ASN A 3 71.97 -1.06 -15.27
N LYS A 4 72.39 0.21 -15.12
CA LYS A 4 71.51 1.26 -14.56
C LYS A 4 70.52 1.81 -15.60
N LEU A 5 70.86 1.75 -16.89
CA LEU A 5 69.96 2.18 -17.97
C LEU A 5 68.90 1.10 -18.25
N LEU A 6 69.29 -0.18 -18.27
CA LEU A 6 68.36 -1.30 -18.43
C LEU A 6 67.33 -1.39 -17.31
N ASN A 7 67.72 -1.21 -16.04
CA ASN A 7 66.75 -1.21 -14.93
C ASN A 7 65.76 -0.03 -14.98
N LYS A 8 66.18 1.14 -15.46
CA LYS A 8 65.28 2.30 -15.63
C LYS A 8 64.32 2.12 -16.81
N LEU A 9 64.79 1.52 -17.91
CA LEU A 9 63.96 1.18 -19.06
C LEU A 9 62.93 0.08 -18.69
N SER A 10 63.36 -0.89 -17.89
CA SER A 10 62.51 -1.99 -17.40
C SER A 10 61.38 -1.48 -16.50
N LEU A 11 61.69 -0.56 -15.56
CA LEU A 11 60.68 0.05 -14.69
C LEU A 11 59.68 0.91 -15.48
N ALA A 12 60.15 1.65 -16.49
CA ALA A 12 59.29 2.47 -17.34
C ALA A 12 58.36 1.62 -18.22
N ILE A 13 58.84 0.51 -18.78
CA ILE A 13 58.03 -0.41 -19.58
C ILE A 13 56.99 -1.12 -18.71
N VAL A 14 57.37 -1.57 -17.51
CA VAL A 14 56.43 -2.21 -16.57
C VAL A 14 55.37 -1.22 -16.08
N ALA A 15 55.71 0.05 -15.88
CA ALA A 15 54.74 1.09 -15.49
C ALA A 15 53.77 1.46 -16.63
N VAL A 16 54.24 1.50 -17.89
CA VAL A 16 53.39 1.77 -19.06
C VAL A 16 52.48 0.58 -19.36
N CYS A 17 52.98 -0.65 -19.24
CA CYS A 17 52.17 -1.86 -19.42
C CYS A 17 51.12 -2.03 -18.31
N SER A 18 51.43 -1.68 -17.07
CA SER A 18 50.47 -1.76 -15.97
C SER A 18 49.37 -0.70 -16.03
N MET A 19 49.66 0.51 -16.52
CA MET A 19 48.62 1.51 -16.82
C MET A 19 47.73 1.11 -18.02
N ALA A 20 48.30 0.50 -19.06
CA ALA A 20 47.54 0.02 -20.21
C ALA A 20 46.61 -1.16 -19.87
N SER A 21 47.01 -2.04 -18.95
CA SER A 21 46.18 -3.17 -18.52
C SER A 21 44.98 -2.78 -17.64
N ILE A 22 45.02 -1.62 -16.96
CA ILE A 22 43.88 -1.14 -16.16
C ILE A 22 42.86 -0.42 -17.06
N SER A 23 43.31 0.37 -18.05
CA SER A 23 42.42 1.00 -19.04
C SER A 23 41.81 0.02 -20.03
N SER A 24 42.47 -1.12 -20.30
CA SER A 24 41.97 -2.18 -21.19
C SER A 24 40.81 -2.99 -20.60
N CYS A 25 40.59 -2.97 -19.29
CA CYS A 25 39.45 -3.65 -18.67
C CYS A 25 38.18 -2.79 -18.65
N THR A 26 38.28 -1.51 -19.01
CA THR A 26 37.14 -0.58 -19.09
C THR A 26 36.86 -0.07 -20.50
N SER A 27 37.71 -0.40 -21.49
CA SER A 27 37.66 0.22 -22.82
C SER A 27 36.55 -0.28 -23.75
N ASP A 28 35.76 -1.28 -23.36
CA ASP A 28 34.64 -1.79 -24.17
C ASP A 28 33.40 -2.15 -23.32
N LEU A 29 33.27 -1.60 -22.11
CA LEU A 29 31.98 -1.64 -21.42
C LEU A 29 31.09 -0.53 -21.99
N THR A 30 30.45 -0.82 -23.12
CA THR A 30 29.29 -0.05 -23.56
C THR A 30 28.17 -0.35 -22.57
N TYR A 31 27.92 0.58 -21.64
CA TYR A 31 26.68 0.56 -20.88
C TYR A 31 25.54 0.75 -21.87
N GLU A 32 24.79 -0.32 -22.13
CA GLU A 32 23.53 -0.19 -22.85
C GLU A 32 22.63 0.73 -22.02
N GLU A 33 22.05 1.73 -22.68
CA GLU A 33 21.06 2.57 -22.02
C GLU A 33 19.91 1.70 -21.53
N ALA A 34 19.46 1.94 -20.30
CA ALA A 34 18.32 1.22 -19.77
C ALA A 34 17.11 1.44 -20.70
N PRO A 35 16.31 0.39 -21.00
CA PRO A 35 15.10 0.54 -21.80
C PRO A 35 14.20 1.63 -21.23
N GLU A 36 13.52 2.40 -22.10
CA GLU A 36 12.65 3.51 -21.67
C GLU A 36 11.63 3.09 -20.61
N SER A 37 11.05 1.91 -20.78
CA SER A 37 10.10 1.32 -19.84
C SER A 37 10.59 1.26 -18.40
N VAL A 38 11.92 1.17 -18.17
CA VAL A 38 12.51 1.11 -16.83
C VAL A 38 12.39 2.44 -16.09
N TYR A 39 12.50 3.58 -16.79
CA TYR A 39 12.46 4.91 -16.18
C TYR A 39 11.16 5.69 -16.45
N THR A 40 10.22 5.10 -17.21
CA THR A 40 8.89 5.68 -17.48
C THR A 40 7.73 4.98 -16.78
N GLU A 41 7.92 3.77 -16.24
CA GLU A 41 6.86 3.08 -15.50
C GLU A 41 6.64 3.72 -14.11
N VAL A 42 5.41 4.14 -13.83
CA VAL A 42 4.99 4.74 -12.53
C VAL A 42 3.59 4.29 -12.11
N GLY A 43 3.14 3.16 -12.63
CA GLY A 43 1.78 2.67 -12.41
C GLY A 43 1.49 2.20 -10.99
N VAL A 44 0.23 2.36 -10.62
CA VAL A 44 -0.40 1.71 -9.45
C VAL A 44 -1.36 0.64 -9.98
N SER A 45 -1.26 -0.58 -9.46
CA SER A 45 -2.14 -1.69 -9.83
C SER A 45 -3.35 -1.83 -8.90
N ARG A 46 -3.21 -1.47 -7.63
CA ARG A 46 -4.28 -1.59 -6.63
C ARG A 46 -4.05 -0.68 -5.44
N PHE A 47 -5.14 -0.31 -4.76
CA PHE A 47 -5.11 0.22 -3.41
C PHE A 47 -5.92 -0.66 -2.47
N ASP A 48 -5.36 -1.00 -1.30
CA ASP A 48 -6.10 -1.65 -0.22
C ASP A 48 -6.21 -0.72 1.00
N LEU A 49 -7.35 -0.78 1.67
CA LEU A 49 -7.64 -0.04 2.90
C LEU A 49 -7.86 -1.02 4.04
N LYS A 50 -7.14 -0.81 5.14
CA LYS A 50 -7.14 -1.71 6.30
C LYS A 50 -7.56 -0.99 7.57
N ALA A 51 -8.41 -1.63 8.36
CA ALA A 51 -8.69 -1.26 9.73
C ALA A 51 -7.80 -2.05 10.69
N ARG A 52 -7.35 -1.42 11.78
CA ARG A 52 -6.52 -2.06 12.81
C ARG A 52 -7.15 -1.85 14.18
N GLU A 53 -7.18 -2.90 14.99
CA GLU A 53 -7.64 -2.83 16.37
C GLU A 53 -6.62 -3.45 17.32
N LEU A 54 -6.38 -2.76 18.44
CA LEU A 54 -5.67 -3.30 19.59
C LEU A 54 -6.68 -3.72 20.65
N PHE A 55 -6.74 -5.02 20.90
CA PHE A 55 -7.57 -5.64 21.92
C PHE A 55 -6.75 -5.85 23.19
N THR A 56 -6.95 -4.97 24.17
CA THR A 56 -6.35 -5.10 25.51
C THR A 56 -7.36 -5.73 26.46
N ASP A 57 -7.00 -6.85 27.09
CA ASP A 57 -7.84 -7.60 28.06
C ASP A 57 -9.26 -7.96 27.56
N LYS A 58 -9.44 -8.08 26.25
CA LYS A 58 -10.74 -8.38 25.60
C LYS A 58 -10.88 -9.82 25.12
N ILE A 59 -9.80 -10.61 25.15
CA ILE A 59 -9.77 -11.98 24.67
C ILE A 59 -9.45 -12.93 25.83
N TYR A 60 -10.29 -13.94 26.01
CA TYR A 60 -10.11 -15.01 26.98
C TYR A 60 -9.45 -16.24 26.32
N ALA A 61 -8.37 -16.72 26.92
CA ALA A 61 -7.61 -17.88 26.47
C ALA A 61 -8.09 -19.14 27.22
N VAL A 62 -9.02 -19.87 26.62
CA VAL A 62 -9.85 -20.91 27.26
C VAL A 62 -9.01 -21.99 27.96
N ASN A 63 -7.97 -22.50 27.30
CA ASN A 63 -7.15 -23.60 27.83
C ASN A 63 -6.23 -23.19 28.99
N TRP A 64 -5.99 -21.89 29.17
CA TRP A 64 -5.11 -21.35 30.21
C TRP A 64 -5.86 -20.56 31.27
N GLU A 65 -7.18 -20.44 31.12
CA GLU A 65 -8.08 -19.73 32.02
C GLU A 65 -7.67 -18.28 32.33
N GLN A 66 -7.02 -17.60 31.38
CA GLN A 66 -6.47 -16.27 31.56
C GLN A 66 -6.88 -15.31 30.44
N TRP A 67 -6.73 -14.02 30.71
CA TRP A 67 -6.92 -12.96 29.72
C TRP A 67 -5.65 -12.76 28.89
N VAL A 68 -5.83 -12.54 27.60
CA VAL A 68 -4.74 -12.07 26.73
C VAL A 68 -4.57 -10.57 26.96
N GLU A 69 -3.40 -10.19 27.45
CA GLU A 69 -3.07 -8.81 27.79
C GLU A 69 -3.24 -7.89 26.58
N ASN A 70 -2.60 -8.23 25.45
CA ASN A 70 -2.69 -7.45 24.21
C ASN A 70 -2.75 -8.36 22.99
N TYR A 71 -3.67 -8.06 22.09
CA TYR A 71 -3.78 -8.71 20.78
C TYR A 71 -4.07 -7.65 19.72
N ILE A 72 -3.27 -7.63 18.66
CA ILE A 72 -3.47 -6.72 17.54
C ILE A 72 -3.96 -7.50 16.33
N ASP A 73 -4.97 -6.96 15.66
CA ASP A 73 -5.49 -7.55 14.43
C ASP A 73 -5.70 -6.45 13.39
N THR A 74 -5.44 -6.79 12.13
CA THR A 74 -5.56 -5.88 10.99
C THR A 74 -6.38 -6.56 9.91
N ARG A 75 -7.40 -5.88 9.42
CA ARG A 75 -8.38 -6.41 8.47
C ARG A 75 -8.45 -5.51 7.26
N VAL A 76 -8.36 -6.10 6.06
CA VAL A 76 -8.72 -5.40 4.82
C VAL A 76 -10.21 -5.15 4.87
N ILE A 77 -10.60 -3.89 4.78
CA ILE A 77 -12.01 -3.45 4.78
C ILE A 77 -12.43 -2.89 3.43
N GLY A 78 -11.48 -2.53 2.57
CA GLY A 78 -11.75 -1.96 1.27
C GLY A 78 -10.62 -2.19 0.28
N THR A 79 -10.95 -2.16 -1.00
CA THR A 79 -10.00 -2.38 -2.09
C THR A 79 -10.48 -1.66 -3.36
N SER A 80 -9.54 -1.31 -4.24
CA SER A 80 -9.84 -0.80 -5.58
C SER A 80 -10.06 -1.91 -6.62
N ALA A 81 -9.93 -3.19 -6.23
CA ALA A 81 -10.16 -4.33 -7.13
C ALA A 81 -11.67 -4.65 -7.19
N SER A 82 -12.10 -5.71 -6.52
CA SER A 82 -13.51 -6.09 -6.38
C SER A 82 -13.83 -6.36 -4.91
N LEU A 83 -15.01 -5.91 -4.46
CA LEU A 83 -15.53 -6.07 -3.12
C LEU A 83 -16.97 -6.59 -3.18
N GLU A 84 -17.24 -7.75 -2.58
CA GLU A 84 -18.60 -8.23 -2.39
C GLU A 84 -19.25 -7.50 -1.21
N TRP A 85 -20.39 -6.85 -1.42
CA TRP A 85 -21.17 -6.20 -0.37
C TRP A 85 -22.63 -6.65 -0.41
N THR A 86 -23.25 -6.75 0.76
CA THR A 86 -24.69 -7.00 0.87
C THR A 86 -25.33 -5.85 1.63
N ASN A 87 -26.36 -5.24 1.06
CA ASN A 87 -27.04 -4.12 1.69
C ASN A 87 -27.86 -4.59 2.90
N LYS A 88 -27.30 -4.48 4.10
CA LYS A 88 -27.96 -4.85 5.37
C LYS A 88 -28.61 -3.69 6.09
N THR A 89 -28.78 -2.54 5.43
CA THR A 89 -29.36 -1.32 6.04
C THR A 89 -30.87 -1.40 6.27
N GLY A 90 -31.55 -2.34 5.61
CA GLY A 90 -33.02 -2.46 5.65
C GLY A 90 -33.78 -1.49 4.74
N ALA A 91 -33.07 -0.67 3.94
CA ALA A 91 -33.65 0.23 2.94
C ALA A 91 -32.82 0.21 1.65
N ASN A 92 -33.37 0.78 0.56
CA ASN A 92 -32.60 0.97 -0.67
C ASN A 92 -31.39 1.87 -0.39
N TYR A 93 -30.23 1.51 -0.94
CA TYR A 93 -29.01 2.31 -0.87
C TYR A 93 -28.60 2.75 -2.28
N THR A 94 -28.29 4.03 -2.44
CA THR A 94 -27.81 4.59 -3.72
C THR A 94 -26.31 4.77 -3.68
N LEU A 95 -25.59 4.06 -4.55
CA LEU A 95 -24.16 4.14 -4.74
C LEU A 95 -23.76 5.50 -5.38
N PRO A 96 -22.48 5.90 -5.31
CA PRO A 96 -22.01 7.18 -5.87
C PRO A 96 -22.25 7.35 -7.38
N ASP A 97 -22.33 6.24 -8.12
CA ASP A 97 -22.62 6.22 -9.57
C ASP A 97 -24.13 6.33 -9.89
N GLY A 98 -24.98 6.35 -8.86
CA GLY A 98 -26.44 6.40 -8.96
C GLY A 98 -27.12 5.03 -8.98
N THR A 99 -26.36 3.93 -8.95
CA THR A 99 -26.91 2.57 -8.88
C THR A 99 -27.64 2.37 -7.56
N VAL A 100 -28.85 1.80 -7.59
CA VAL A 100 -29.66 1.52 -6.39
C VAL A 100 -29.59 0.04 -6.06
N VAL A 101 -29.17 -0.27 -4.83
CA VAL A 101 -29.07 -1.64 -4.29
C VAL A 101 -30.20 -1.85 -3.28
N ALA A 102 -31.04 -2.85 -3.49
CA ALA A 102 -32.18 -3.16 -2.62
C ALA A 102 -31.73 -3.77 -1.28
N PRO A 103 -32.56 -3.74 -0.22
CA PRO A 103 -32.29 -4.46 1.02
C PRO A 103 -31.99 -5.94 0.77
N ASP A 104 -31.01 -6.48 1.48
CA ASP A 104 -30.52 -7.86 1.40
C ASP A 104 -29.96 -8.29 0.03
N GLU A 105 -29.91 -7.38 -0.94
CA GLU A 105 -29.26 -7.62 -2.22
C GLU A 105 -27.75 -7.66 -2.03
N LYS A 106 -27.12 -8.64 -2.67
CA LYS A 106 -25.67 -8.82 -2.73
C LYS A 106 -25.19 -8.35 -4.10
N VAL A 107 -24.17 -7.51 -4.09
CA VAL A 107 -23.54 -6.95 -5.28
C VAL A 107 -22.02 -7.12 -5.22
N GLU A 108 -21.41 -7.22 -6.39
CA GLU A 108 -19.96 -7.13 -6.55
C GLU A 108 -19.63 -5.70 -7.00
N LEU A 109 -18.86 -4.98 -6.18
CA LEU A 109 -18.49 -3.59 -6.43
C LEU A 109 -17.04 -3.54 -6.87
N GLU A 110 -16.80 -3.08 -8.08
CA GLU A 110 -15.46 -2.86 -8.59
C GLU A 110 -15.03 -1.42 -8.32
N GLY A 111 -13.80 -1.25 -7.83
CA GLY A 111 -13.18 0.07 -7.81
C GLY A 111 -12.96 0.59 -9.23
N SER A 112 -12.47 1.82 -9.36
CA SER A 112 -12.11 2.34 -10.67
C SER A 112 -10.80 3.11 -10.62
N MET A 113 -10.10 3.14 -11.75
CA MET A 113 -8.96 4.03 -11.99
C MET A 113 -9.28 4.87 -13.22
N SER A 114 -9.35 6.20 -13.03
CA SER A 114 -9.71 7.13 -14.11
C SER A 114 -8.80 8.35 -14.11
N GLU A 115 -8.48 8.86 -15.29
CA GLU A 115 -7.69 10.10 -15.41
C GLU A 115 -8.60 11.32 -15.40
N VAL A 116 -8.20 12.34 -14.66
CA VAL A 116 -8.85 13.65 -14.63
C VAL A 116 -7.81 14.72 -14.92
N SER A 117 -8.16 15.69 -15.77
CA SER A 117 -7.30 16.84 -16.06
C SER A 117 -7.14 17.74 -14.83
N ASP A 118 -5.89 18.02 -14.47
CA ASP A 118 -5.50 18.93 -13.39
C ASP A 118 -4.16 19.56 -13.76
N GLU A 119 -4.19 20.82 -14.22
CA GLU A 119 -2.99 21.55 -14.67
C GLU A 119 -1.95 21.76 -13.56
N SER A 120 -2.31 21.57 -12.29
CA SER A 120 -1.37 21.64 -11.18
C SER A 120 -0.55 20.36 -10.99
N ALA A 121 -0.98 19.26 -11.61
CA ALA A 121 -0.31 17.98 -11.51
C ALA A 121 0.80 17.82 -12.58
N PRO A 122 1.86 17.05 -12.31
CA PRO A 122 2.81 16.64 -13.34
C PRO A 122 2.09 15.99 -14.52
N GLY A 123 2.36 16.47 -15.73
CA GLY A 123 1.68 15.99 -16.94
C GLY A 123 0.23 16.46 -17.10
N GLY A 124 -0.26 17.38 -16.25
CA GLY A 124 -1.59 17.97 -16.36
C GLY A 124 -2.74 17.01 -16.00
N LYS A 125 -2.43 15.90 -15.31
CA LYS A 125 -3.39 14.83 -15.02
C LYS A 125 -3.20 14.25 -13.62
N VAL A 126 -4.32 13.81 -13.05
CA VAL A 126 -4.40 13.01 -11.82
C VAL A 126 -5.12 11.71 -12.13
N THR A 127 -4.59 10.58 -11.67
CA THR A 127 -5.29 9.30 -11.70
C THR A 127 -6.09 9.14 -10.41
N VAL A 128 -7.41 9.17 -10.51
CA VAL A 128 -8.32 8.94 -9.38
C VAL A 128 -8.54 7.44 -9.22
N ILE A 129 -8.24 6.92 -8.03
CA ILE A 129 -8.52 5.54 -7.61
C ILE A 129 -9.75 5.58 -6.69
N GLN A 130 -10.88 5.08 -7.17
CA GLN A 130 -12.08 4.90 -6.37
C GLN A 130 -12.02 3.56 -5.63
N VAL A 131 -12.26 3.61 -4.32
CA VAL A 131 -12.18 2.48 -3.40
C VAL A 131 -13.51 2.35 -2.69
N TYR A 132 -14.06 1.13 -2.66
CA TYR A 132 -15.17 0.79 -1.78
C TYR A 132 -14.61 0.15 -0.51
N ALA A 133 -15.16 0.51 0.65
CA ALA A 133 -14.75 -0.02 1.94
C ALA A 133 -15.96 -0.24 2.87
N PHE A 134 -15.90 -1.22 3.74
CA PHE A 134 -16.92 -1.41 4.78
C PHE A 134 -16.75 -0.38 5.90
N SER A 135 -17.88 0.11 6.43
CA SER A 135 -17.93 0.94 7.65
C SER A 135 -17.76 0.14 8.94
N ARG A 136 -17.77 -1.20 8.86
CA ARG A 136 -17.55 -2.12 9.98
C ARG A 136 -16.51 -3.17 9.62
N ALA A 137 -15.68 -3.54 10.59
CA ALA A 137 -14.64 -4.54 10.43
C ALA A 137 -14.93 -5.77 11.30
N VAL A 138 -14.81 -6.95 10.70
CA VAL A 138 -14.91 -8.23 11.42
C VAL A 138 -13.50 -8.72 11.78
N TYR A 139 -13.19 -8.71 13.06
CA TYR A 139 -11.95 -9.24 13.61
C TYR A 139 -12.15 -10.69 14.06
N GLN A 140 -11.08 -11.48 13.97
CA GLN A 140 -11.13 -12.90 14.31
C GLN A 140 -9.90 -13.31 15.12
N THR A 141 -10.11 -14.10 16.17
CA THR A 141 -9.03 -14.73 16.94
C THR A 141 -8.40 -15.90 16.17
N ALA A 142 -7.23 -16.36 16.63
CA ALA A 142 -6.48 -17.40 15.94
C ALA A 142 -7.23 -18.75 15.81
N ASN A 143 -8.05 -19.11 16.80
CA ASN A 143 -8.82 -20.37 16.84
C ASN A 143 -9.81 -20.38 18.02
N LYS A 144 -10.54 -21.49 18.19
CA LYS A 144 -11.55 -21.69 19.25
C LYS A 144 -11.00 -21.59 20.69
N GLY A 145 -9.69 -21.67 20.89
CA GLY A 145 -9.04 -21.51 22.20
C GLY A 145 -8.93 -20.06 22.66
N TYR A 146 -9.24 -19.09 21.80
CA TYR A 146 -9.21 -17.66 22.12
C TYR A 146 -10.53 -17.04 21.73
N LEU A 147 -11.22 -16.41 22.69
CA LEU A 147 -12.55 -15.87 22.46
C LEU A 147 -12.61 -14.42 22.93
N PHE A 148 -13.10 -13.52 22.09
CA PHE A 148 -13.55 -12.21 22.52
C PHE A 148 -14.65 -12.37 23.57
N ASP A 149 -14.54 -11.67 24.70
CA ASP A 149 -15.53 -11.70 25.77
C ASP A 149 -16.34 -10.41 25.77
N GLY A 150 -17.64 -10.50 25.49
CA GLY A 150 -18.52 -9.34 25.37
C GLY A 150 -18.59 -8.49 26.63
N SER A 151 -18.34 -9.06 27.82
CA SER A 151 -18.32 -8.29 29.07
C SER A 151 -17.17 -7.26 29.13
N LYS A 152 -16.17 -7.39 28.25
CA LYS A 152 -15.02 -6.49 28.13
C LYS A 152 -15.21 -5.40 27.07
N PHE A 153 -16.31 -5.45 26.33
CA PHE A 153 -16.63 -4.45 25.32
C PHE A 153 -17.70 -3.47 25.82
N SER A 154 -17.60 -2.25 25.33
CA SER A 154 -18.57 -1.18 25.57
C SER A 154 -18.83 -0.43 24.26
N GLY A 155 -20.00 0.18 24.12
CA GLY A 155 -20.38 0.93 22.92
C GLY A 155 -20.93 0.03 21.82
N ASP A 156 -20.75 0.44 20.57
CA ASP A 156 -21.21 -0.32 19.40
C ASP A 156 -20.22 -1.45 19.07
N TYR A 157 -20.65 -2.68 19.33
CA TYR A 157 -19.96 -3.90 18.92
C TYR A 157 -20.99 -5.03 18.72
N LYS A 158 -20.60 -6.05 17.97
CA LYS A 158 -21.39 -7.27 17.81
C LYS A 158 -20.51 -8.50 17.84
N LEU A 159 -20.79 -9.42 18.77
CA LEU A 159 -20.21 -10.77 18.68
C LEU A 159 -20.95 -11.57 17.61
N ILE A 160 -20.19 -12.26 16.75
CA ILE A 160 -20.75 -13.11 15.69
C ILE A 160 -20.86 -14.54 16.22
N ASP A 161 -22.05 -15.13 16.18
CA ASP A 161 -22.32 -16.49 16.69
C ASP A 161 -21.82 -16.74 18.13
N PRO A 162 -22.19 -15.88 19.12
CA PRO A 162 -21.67 -16.02 20.47
C PRO A 162 -22.24 -17.23 21.22
N VAL A 163 -21.42 -17.82 22.08
CA VAL A 163 -21.80 -18.80 23.10
C VAL A 163 -21.32 -18.26 24.45
N ASP A 164 -22.20 -18.22 25.45
CA ASP A 164 -21.90 -17.68 26.78
C ASP A 164 -21.24 -16.29 26.75
N ASN A 165 -21.78 -15.40 25.91
CA ASN A 165 -21.28 -14.03 25.69
C ASN A 165 -19.82 -13.97 25.19
N ARG A 166 -19.35 -15.04 24.54
CA ARG A 166 -18.01 -15.14 23.97
C ARG A 166 -18.05 -15.58 22.52
N SER A 167 -17.14 -15.09 21.70
CA SER A 167 -17.02 -15.50 20.30
C SER A 167 -15.59 -15.42 19.79
N GLN A 168 -15.26 -16.22 18.77
CA GLN A 168 -14.01 -16.04 17.99
C GLN A 168 -14.03 -14.78 17.12
N LYS A 169 -15.20 -14.17 16.89
CA LYS A 169 -15.36 -13.04 15.99
C LYS A 169 -16.10 -11.90 16.67
N VAL A 170 -15.59 -10.69 16.46
CA VAL A 170 -16.25 -9.45 16.87
C VAL A 170 -16.27 -8.50 15.69
N GLU A 171 -17.41 -7.87 15.47
CA GLU A 171 -17.59 -6.80 14.52
C GLU A 171 -17.58 -5.46 15.27
N LEU A 172 -16.76 -4.52 14.79
CA LEU A 172 -16.62 -3.18 15.35
C LEU A 172 -16.79 -2.11 14.25
N PRO A 173 -17.30 -0.92 14.59
CA PRO A 173 -17.22 0.24 13.72
C PRO A 173 -15.78 0.54 13.30
N VAL A 174 -15.60 0.91 12.04
CA VAL A 174 -14.32 1.41 11.54
C VAL A 174 -14.08 2.82 12.07
N ARG A 175 -12.86 3.07 12.55
CA ARG A 175 -12.37 4.42 12.86
C ARG A 175 -11.73 5.00 11.61
N GLU A 176 -12.49 5.78 10.84
CA GLU A 176 -12.05 6.31 9.54
C GLU A 176 -10.78 7.17 9.61
N ASN A 177 -10.54 7.78 10.78
CA ASN A 177 -9.37 8.59 11.08
C ASN A 177 -8.10 7.76 11.47
N GLU A 178 -8.21 6.43 11.56
CA GLU A 178 -7.13 5.53 11.97
C GLU A 178 -6.98 4.33 11.01
N LEU A 179 -7.11 4.58 9.72
CA LEU A 179 -7.01 3.58 8.66
C LEU A 179 -5.60 3.48 8.08
N ILE A 180 -5.27 2.31 7.58
CA ILE A 180 -3.98 2.04 6.93
C ILE A 180 -4.23 1.86 5.44
N GLY A 181 -3.73 2.78 4.63
CA GLY A 181 -3.72 2.68 3.18
C GLY A 181 -2.46 2.00 2.65
N GLU A 182 -2.61 1.16 1.62
CA GLU A 182 -1.53 0.49 0.92
C GLU A 182 -1.69 0.65 -0.60
N LEU A 183 -0.68 1.24 -1.25
CA LEU A 183 -0.58 1.27 -2.70
C LEU A 183 0.28 0.09 -3.18
N TYR A 184 -0.25 -0.64 -4.16
CA TYR A 184 0.47 -1.67 -4.88
C TYR A 184 0.98 -1.05 -6.18
N LEU A 185 2.28 -0.85 -6.26
CA LEU A 185 2.94 -0.30 -7.45
C LEU A 185 3.12 -1.40 -8.50
N ILE A 186 3.16 -1.02 -9.78
CA ILE A 186 3.50 -1.96 -10.86
C ILE A 186 4.96 -2.42 -10.72
N ASP A 187 5.86 -1.50 -10.34
CA ASP A 187 7.25 -1.79 -10.00
C ASP A 187 7.61 -1.06 -8.70
N ASP A 188 7.69 -1.82 -7.60
CA ASP A 188 7.99 -1.32 -6.25
C ASP A 188 9.49 -1.12 -5.99
N PHE A 189 10.36 -1.63 -6.87
CA PHE A 189 11.82 -1.49 -6.72
C PHE A 189 12.35 -0.18 -7.27
N VAL A 190 11.64 0.41 -8.24
CA VAL A 190 12.06 1.64 -8.93
C VAL A 190 11.09 2.80 -8.74
N CYS A 191 10.11 2.66 -7.86
CA CYS A 191 9.17 3.74 -7.56
C CYS A 191 9.21 4.16 -6.09
N GLU A 192 9.11 5.47 -5.86
CA GLU A 192 8.89 6.07 -4.55
C GLU A 192 7.53 6.77 -4.50
N VAL A 193 6.93 6.81 -3.31
CA VAL A 193 5.62 7.42 -3.09
C VAL A 193 5.73 8.50 -2.03
N GLU A 194 5.25 9.70 -2.34
CA GLU A 194 5.22 10.84 -1.43
C GLU A 194 3.78 11.32 -1.18
N PRO A 195 3.36 11.52 0.08
CA PRO A 195 2.08 12.13 0.38
C PRO A 195 2.07 13.61 -0.03
N VAL A 196 0.96 14.06 -0.63
CA VAL A 196 0.77 15.43 -1.10
C VAL A 196 -0.25 16.14 -0.21
N ASN A 197 -0.02 17.43 0.09
CA ASN A 197 -0.96 18.30 0.82
C ASN A 197 -1.45 17.73 2.16
N GLY A 198 -0.58 17.03 2.89
CA GLY A 198 -0.92 16.45 4.20
C GLY A 198 -1.73 15.16 4.13
N ALA A 199 -1.75 14.48 2.98
CA ALA A 199 -2.29 13.13 2.88
C ALA A 199 -1.66 12.19 3.94
N PRO A 200 -2.43 11.22 4.46
CA PRO A 200 -1.91 10.22 5.40
C PRO A 200 -0.65 9.53 4.90
N ALA A 201 0.24 9.13 5.80
CA ALA A 201 1.34 8.25 5.42
C ALA A 201 0.84 6.83 5.15
N LEU A 202 1.20 6.25 4.00
CA LEU A 202 0.88 4.85 3.69
C LEU A 202 1.56 3.89 4.68
N GLY A 203 0.94 2.73 4.90
CA GLY A 203 1.40 1.74 5.88
C GLY A 203 1.28 2.17 7.35
N LYS A 204 0.71 3.34 7.62
CA LYS A 204 0.49 3.87 8.98
C LYS A 204 -0.98 4.28 9.15
N PRO A 205 -1.50 4.29 10.39
CA PRO A 205 -2.83 4.83 10.66
C PRO A 205 -2.93 6.30 10.25
N GLY A 206 -4.02 6.66 9.57
CA GLY A 206 -4.39 8.02 9.23
C GLY A 206 -5.80 8.12 8.65
N ASP A 207 -6.20 9.33 8.28
CA ASP A 207 -7.57 9.65 7.90
C ASP A 207 -7.81 9.56 6.39
N PHE A 208 -8.65 8.62 5.98
CA PHE A 208 -9.05 8.41 4.57
C PHE A 208 -10.53 8.75 4.32
N SER A 209 -11.16 9.50 5.23
CA SER A 209 -12.52 10.03 5.02
C SER A 209 -12.59 11.13 3.95
N GLN A 210 -11.44 11.73 3.62
CA GLN A 210 -11.28 12.74 2.57
C GLN A 210 -10.35 12.24 1.46
N PRO A 211 -10.46 12.78 0.23
CA PRO A 211 -9.54 12.44 -0.85
C PRO A 211 -8.07 12.65 -0.46
N ALA A 212 -7.23 11.65 -0.70
CA ALA A 212 -5.81 11.68 -0.35
C ALA A 212 -4.95 11.57 -1.61
N ARG A 213 -4.01 12.50 -1.81
CA ARG A 213 -3.13 12.52 -2.99
C ARG A 213 -1.73 12.02 -2.68
N TYR A 214 -1.19 11.23 -3.61
CA TYR A 214 0.16 10.69 -3.55
C TYR A 214 0.88 10.92 -4.87
N LEU A 215 2.10 11.45 -4.80
CA LEU A 215 2.99 11.59 -5.94
C LEU A 215 3.86 10.33 -6.03
N VAL A 216 3.68 9.56 -7.09
CA VAL A 216 4.50 8.38 -7.40
C VAL A 216 5.57 8.81 -8.39
N LYS A 217 6.83 8.50 -8.10
CA LYS A 217 7.99 8.88 -8.91
C LYS A 217 8.82 7.67 -9.26
N ASN A 218 9.21 7.56 -10.53
CA ASN A 218 10.22 6.58 -10.92
C ASN A 218 11.61 7.10 -10.53
N ILE A 219 12.35 6.32 -9.75
CA ILE A 219 13.69 6.64 -9.24
C ILE A 219 14.82 5.91 -9.97
N ALA A 220 14.50 5.18 -11.05
CA ALA A 220 15.50 4.52 -11.86
C ALA A 220 16.49 5.53 -12.46
N TYR A 221 17.70 5.02 -12.76
CA TYR A 221 18.64 5.77 -13.57
C TYR A 221 18.03 6.10 -14.93
N ARG A 222 18.18 7.35 -15.36
CA ARG A 222 17.61 7.87 -16.61
C ARG A 222 18.70 8.53 -17.45
N PRO A 223 18.59 8.49 -18.79
CA PRO A 223 19.50 9.23 -19.68
C PRO A 223 19.50 10.73 -19.39
N GLY A 224 20.61 11.39 -19.72
CA GLY A 224 20.77 12.83 -19.51
C GLY A 224 19.72 13.65 -20.27
N GLY A 225 19.05 14.57 -19.57
CA GLY A 225 18.03 15.45 -20.16
C GLY A 225 16.60 14.87 -20.15
N VAL A 226 16.43 13.60 -19.80
CA VAL A 226 15.09 13.01 -19.60
C VAL A 226 14.55 13.43 -18.23
N PRO A 227 13.36 14.06 -18.16
CA PRO A 227 12.76 14.41 -16.88
C PRO A 227 12.37 13.16 -16.09
N GLN A 228 12.30 13.27 -14.76
CA GLN A 228 11.82 12.18 -13.94
C GLN A 228 10.33 11.94 -14.21
N THR A 229 9.98 10.70 -14.52
CA THR A 229 8.59 10.31 -14.68
C THR A 229 7.92 10.26 -13.31
N GLN A 230 6.76 10.91 -13.21
CA GLN A 230 6.01 11.01 -11.97
C GLN A 230 4.53 11.22 -12.27
N HIS A 231 3.64 10.67 -11.45
CA HIS A 231 2.18 10.77 -11.59
C HIS A 231 1.54 11.02 -10.23
N ILE A 232 0.47 11.82 -10.20
CA ILE A 232 -0.33 11.99 -8.99
C ILE A 232 -1.49 11.01 -9.03
N TYR A 233 -1.62 10.25 -7.94
CA TYR A 233 -2.77 9.39 -7.65
C TYR A 233 -3.62 10.02 -6.55
N GLU A 234 -4.93 10.11 -6.76
CA GLU A 234 -5.90 10.55 -5.75
C GLU A 234 -6.77 9.38 -5.31
N ILE A 235 -6.71 9.03 -4.02
CA ILE A 235 -7.51 7.97 -3.43
C ILE A 235 -8.82 8.56 -2.93
N ARG A 236 -9.94 8.00 -3.37
CA ARG A 236 -11.28 8.35 -2.89
C ARG A 236 -11.94 7.12 -2.32
N VAL A 237 -12.36 7.19 -1.07
CA VAL A 237 -13.00 6.07 -0.38
C VAL A 237 -14.49 6.31 -0.25
N THR A 238 -15.28 5.29 -0.56
CA THR A 238 -16.72 5.24 -0.26
C THR A 238 -16.94 4.18 0.81
N PHE A 239 -17.33 4.61 2.00
CA PHE A 239 -17.71 3.72 3.10
C PHE A 239 -19.15 3.22 2.94
N LEU A 240 -19.29 1.91 2.90
CA LEU A 240 -20.55 1.19 2.74
C LEU A 240 -21.14 0.90 4.13
N PRO A 241 -22.43 1.19 4.35
CA PRO A 241 -23.12 0.93 5.61
C PRO A 241 -23.45 -0.55 5.82
#